data_AF-A0A318PV78-F1
#
_entry.id   AF-A0A318PV78-F1
#
_cell.length_a   1.000
_cell.length_b   1.000
_cell.length_c   1.000
_cell.angle_alpha   90.00
_cell.angle_beta   90.00
_cell.angle_gamma   90.00
#
_symmetry.space_group_name_H-M   'P 1'
#
loop_
_entity.id
_entity.type
_entity.pdbx_description
1 polymer ?
#
loop_
_entity_poly.entity_id
_entity_poly.type
_entity_poly.pdbx_seq_one_letter_code
_entity_poly.pdbx_strand_id
1 'polypeptide(L)'
;MTEVTDRESEQLRDLLAQAADQAAQKKVMPVVKMIAAQQLVIMELMQMLTDSGTLRAEDIAAHMRHLMEHTDSKDMAARALFDQVRSRFATQ
;
A
#
# COMPACT_ATOMS: atom_id res chain seq x y z
N MET A 1 -9.36 -35.12 34.36
CA MET A 1 -9.16 -33.70 34.75
C MET A 1 -8.04 -33.01 33.96
N THR A 2 -7.32 -33.70 33.08
CA THR A 2 -6.15 -33.19 32.34
C THR A 2 -6.52 -32.52 31.00
N GLU A 3 -7.55 -33.01 30.30
CA GLU A 3 -7.96 -32.47 28.98
C GLU A 3 -8.61 -31.07 29.04
N VAL A 4 -9.19 -30.69 30.18
CA VAL A 4 -9.82 -29.37 30.36
C VAL A 4 -8.76 -28.27 30.40
N THR A 5 -7.60 -28.56 30.99
CA THR A 5 -6.49 -27.62 31.17
C THR A 5 -5.73 -27.34 29.87
N ASP A 6 -5.64 -28.35 29.00
CA ASP A 6 -5.01 -28.21 27.67
C ASP A 6 -5.88 -27.37 26.72
N ARG A 7 -7.20 -27.57 26.75
CA ARG A 7 -8.16 -26.81 25.93
C ARG A 7 -8.26 -25.34 26.34
N GLU A 8 -8.22 -25.06 27.64
CA GLU A 8 -8.18 -23.68 28.17
C GLU A 8 -6.86 -22.99 27.80
N SER A 9 -5.75 -23.72 27.80
CA SER A 9 -4.43 -23.21 27.39
C SER A 9 -4.34 -22.90 25.89
N GLU A 10 -4.99 -23.71 25.06
CA GLU A 10 -5.07 -23.50 23.61
C GLU A 10 -5.94 -22.28 23.27
N GLN A 11 -7.12 -22.15 23.89
CA GLN A 11 -7.97 -20.96 23.75
C GLN A 11 -7.28 -19.68 24.19
N LEU A 12 -6.48 -19.72 25.26
CA LEU A 12 -5.70 -18.57 25.70
C LEU A 12 -4.64 -18.15 24.68
N ARG A 13 -3.96 -19.11 24.01
CA ARG A 13 -2.97 -18.82 22.97
C ARG A 13 -3.60 -18.14 21.75
N ASP A 14 -4.76 -18.61 21.31
CA ASP A 14 -5.48 -18.02 20.18
C ASP A 14 -5.95 -16.59 20.49
N LEU A 15 -6.46 -16.36 21.71
CA LEU A 15 -6.85 -15.03 22.17
C LEU A 15 -5.65 -14.06 22.24
N LEU A 16 -4.49 -14.54 22.69
CA LEU A 16 -3.25 -13.76 22.72
C LEU A 16 -2.72 -13.45 21.31
N ALA A 17 -2.81 -14.41 20.38
CA ALA A 17 -2.44 -14.21 18.98
C ALA A 17 -3.34 -13.18 18.30
N GLN A 18 -4.66 -13.28 18.48
CA GLN A 18 -5.62 -12.29 17.97
C GLN A 18 -5.40 -10.91 18.61
N ALA A 19 -5.10 -10.84 19.90
CA ALA A 19 -4.79 -9.57 20.57
C ALA A 19 -3.50 -8.94 20.04
N ALA A 20 -2.47 -9.75 19.75
CA ALA A 20 -1.22 -9.30 19.14
C ALA A 20 -1.45 -8.78 17.70
N ASP A 21 -2.24 -9.49 16.90
CA ASP A 21 -2.61 -9.07 15.54
C ASP A 21 -3.43 -7.78 15.55
N GLN A 22 -4.42 -7.65 16.45
CA GLN A 22 -5.19 -6.42 16.61
C GLN A 22 -4.31 -5.26 17.09
N ALA A 23 -3.37 -5.51 18.00
CA ALA A 23 -2.42 -4.49 18.46
C ALA A 23 -1.47 -4.04 17.34
N ALA A 24 -1.01 -4.98 16.50
CA ALA A 24 -0.22 -4.68 15.31
C ALA A 24 -1.03 -3.86 14.30
N GLN A 25 -2.27 -4.24 14.01
CA GLN A 25 -3.16 -3.49 13.12
C GLN A 25 -3.43 -2.07 13.64
N LYS A 26 -3.69 -1.89 14.94
CA LYS A 26 -3.89 -0.55 15.54
C LYS A 26 -2.68 0.36 15.38
N LYS A 27 -1.46 -0.19 15.42
CA LYS A 27 -0.22 0.58 15.23
C LYS A 27 0.07 0.88 13.76
N VAL A 28 -0.23 -0.06 12.86
CA VAL A 28 0.10 0.05 11.43
C VAL A 28 -0.94 0.86 10.65
N MET A 29 -2.22 0.76 11.01
CA MET A 29 -3.31 1.40 10.27
C MET A 29 -3.20 2.93 10.15
N PRO A 30 -2.79 3.70 11.18
CA PRO A 30 -2.57 5.13 11.04
C PRO A 30 -1.50 5.46 10.00
N VAL A 31 -0.40 4.69 9.96
CA VAL A 31 0.69 4.86 8.99
C VAL A 31 0.21 4.57 7.58
N VAL A 32 -0.55 3.48 7.38
CA VAL A 32 -1.13 3.13 6.07
C VAL A 32 -2.08 4.23 5.58
N LYS A 33 -2.93 4.78 6.47
CA LYS A 33 -3.82 5.90 6.13
C LYS A 33 -3.05 7.15 5.75
N MET A 34 -1.95 7.45 6.45
CA MET A 34 -1.08 8.58 6.13
C MET A 34 -0.42 8.41 4.76
N ILE A 35 0.11 7.22 4.46
CA ILE A 35 0.72 6.92 3.14
C ILE A 35 -0.34 7.05 2.03
N ALA A 36 -1.55 6.53 2.25
CA ALA A 36 -2.65 6.69 1.28
C ALA A 36 -3.00 8.18 1.05
N ALA A 37 -3.06 8.98 2.11
CA ALA A 37 -3.30 10.42 1.99
C ALA A 37 -2.16 11.13 1.24
N GLN A 38 -0.91 10.79 1.52
CA GLN A 38 0.26 11.31 0.80
C GLN A 38 0.20 10.97 -0.69
N GLN A 39 -0.23 9.75 -1.04
CA GLN A 39 -0.37 9.34 -2.43
C GLN A 39 -1.43 10.15 -3.18
N LEU A 40 -2.55 10.48 -2.53
CA LEU A 40 -3.57 11.36 -3.11
C LEU A 40 -3.00 12.75 -3.40
N VAL A 41 -2.29 13.34 -2.43
CA VAL A 41 -1.67 14.67 -2.61
C VAL A 41 -0.69 14.66 -3.79
N ILE A 42 0.17 13.64 -3.89
CA ILE A 42 1.13 13.53 -4.99
C ILE A 42 0.43 13.40 -6.35
N MET A 43 -0.63 12.59 -6.45
CA MET A 43 -1.39 12.45 -7.69
C MET A 43 -2.08 13.75 -8.12
N GLU A 44 -2.65 14.51 -7.18
CA GLU A 44 -3.26 15.81 -7.45
C GLU A 44 -2.22 16.84 -7.92
N LEU A 45 -1.03 16.86 -7.31
CA LEU A 45 0.06 17.72 -7.75
C LEU A 45 0.57 17.35 -9.16
N MET A 46 0.70 16.05 -9.46
CA MET A 46 1.06 15.59 -10.81
C MET A 46 0.01 15.97 -11.84
N GLN A 47 -1.28 15.87 -11.51
CA GLN A 47 -2.36 16.32 -12.38
C GLN A 47 -2.26 17.82 -12.63
N MET A 48 -2.07 18.63 -11.59
CA MET A 48 -1.93 20.09 -11.73
C MET A 48 -0.76 20.48 -12.65
N LEU A 49 0.38 19.79 -12.54
CA LEU A 49 1.54 20.02 -13.42
C LEU A 49 1.28 19.59 -14.86
N THR A 50 0.42 18.58 -15.06
CA THR A 50 0.01 18.12 -16.39
C THR A 50 -0.97 19.13 -17.01
N ASP A 51 -1.97 19.55 -16.25
CA ASP A 51 -2.99 20.52 -16.66
C ASP A 51 -2.37 21.89 -16.99
N SER A 52 -1.29 22.28 -16.29
CA SER A 52 -0.54 23.49 -16.60
C SER A 52 0.38 23.37 -17.82
N GLY A 53 0.51 22.17 -18.40
CA GLY A 53 1.43 21.87 -19.51
C GLY A 53 2.92 21.83 -19.11
N THR A 54 3.22 21.84 -17.81
CA THR A 54 4.61 21.78 -17.30
C THR A 54 5.20 20.39 -17.49
N LEU A 55 4.37 19.35 -17.32
CA LEU A 55 4.71 17.97 -17.57
C LEU A 55 3.76 17.37 -18.59
N ARG A 56 4.25 16.43 -19.38
CA ARG A 56 3.41 15.63 -20.27
C ARG A 56 2.94 14.37 -19.56
N ALA A 57 1.67 14.02 -19.74
CA ALA A 57 1.09 12.80 -19.17
C ALA A 57 1.82 11.54 -19.67
N GLU A 58 2.24 11.53 -20.94
CA GLU A 58 2.92 10.38 -21.53
C GLU A 58 4.31 10.14 -20.92
N ASP A 59 5.01 11.22 -20.56
CA ASP A 59 6.33 11.14 -19.91
C ASP A 59 6.21 10.54 -18.50
N ILE A 60 5.17 10.93 -17.76
CA ILE A 60 4.86 10.34 -16.44
C ILE A 60 4.58 8.84 -16.59
N ALA A 61 3.70 8.47 -17.54
CA ALA A 61 3.35 7.07 -17.76
C ALA A 61 4.55 6.23 -18.21
N ALA A 62 5.39 6.75 -19.10
CA ALA A 62 6.63 6.10 -19.52
C ALA A 62 7.60 5.91 -18.35
N HIS A 63 7.76 6.94 -17.51
CA HIS A 63 8.63 6.87 -16.35
C HIS A 63 8.14 5.83 -15.33
N MET A 64 6.84 5.76 -15.05
CA MET A 64 6.28 4.73 -14.16
C MET A 64 6.51 3.32 -14.70
N ARG A 65 6.37 3.10 -16.01
CA ARG A 65 6.70 1.81 -16.64
C ARG A 65 8.18 1.45 -16.43
N HIS A 66 9.07 2.40 -16.68
CA HIS A 66 10.49 2.21 -16.43
C HIS A 66 10.79 1.86 -14.97
N LEU A 67 10.16 2.53 -14.00
CA LEU A 67 10.32 2.17 -12.58
C LEU A 67 9.82 0.76 -12.27
N MET A 68 8.68 0.34 -12.83
CA MET A 68 8.16 -1.03 -12.66
C MET A 68 9.12 -2.10 -13.18
N GLU A 69 9.80 -1.86 -14.28
CA GLU A 69 10.77 -2.78 -14.87
C GLU A 69 12.01 -2.99 -13.97
N HIS A 70 12.37 -1.99 -13.17
CA HIS A 70 13.54 -2.00 -12.29
C HIS A 70 13.21 -2.29 -10.82
N THR A 71 11.92 -2.42 -10.49
CA THR A 71 11.46 -2.77 -9.15
C THR A 71 11.51 -4.28 -8.97
N ASP A 72 11.90 -4.75 -7.77
CA ASP A 72 11.89 -6.18 -7.47
C ASP A 72 10.50 -6.75 -7.78
N SER A 73 10.48 -7.82 -8.57
CA SER A 73 9.27 -8.57 -8.90
C SER A 73 8.43 -8.97 -7.67
N LYS A 74 9.06 -9.12 -6.49
CA LYS A 74 8.41 -9.45 -5.21
C LYS A 74 7.83 -8.25 -4.47
N ASP A 75 8.23 -7.02 -4.81
CA ASP A 75 7.67 -5.80 -4.22
C ASP A 75 6.36 -5.42 -4.92
N MET A 76 5.31 -6.16 -4.58
CA MET A 76 3.98 -5.99 -5.19
C MET A 76 3.35 -4.63 -4.86
N ALA A 77 3.71 -4.01 -3.74
CA ALA A 77 3.15 -2.73 -3.32
C ALA A 77 3.69 -1.58 -4.19
N ALA A 78 5.01 -1.51 -4.39
CA ALA A 78 5.62 -0.52 -5.28
C ALA A 78 5.12 -0.68 -6.72
N ARG A 79 5.06 -1.92 -7.22
CA ARG A 79 4.58 -2.21 -8.58
C ARG A 79 3.12 -1.80 -8.78
N ALA A 80 2.25 -2.05 -7.80
CA ALA A 80 0.85 -1.63 -7.87
C ALA A 80 0.70 -0.10 -7.89
N LEU A 81 1.50 0.62 -7.08
CA LEU A 81 1.50 2.08 -7.07
C LEU A 81 1.94 2.66 -8.41
N PHE A 82 3.02 2.14 -9.00
CA PHE A 82 3.47 2.60 -10.31
C PHE A 82 2.46 2.30 -11.41
N ASP A 83 1.82 1.12 -11.39
CA ASP A 83 0.80 0.79 -12.38
C ASP A 83 -0.44 1.69 -12.25
N GLN A 84 -0.85 2.02 -11.02
CA GLN A 84 -1.94 2.96 -10.76
C GLN A 84 -1.64 4.34 -11.37
N VAL A 85 -0.45 4.89 -11.10
CA VAL A 85 -0.04 6.19 -11.66
C VAL A 85 0.06 6.11 -13.19
N ARG A 86 0.73 5.08 -13.71
CA ARG A 86 0.86 4.83 -15.16
C ARG A 86 -0.50 4.78 -15.84
N SER A 87 -1.45 4.01 -15.30
CA SER A 87 -2.78 3.84 -15.90
C SER A 87 -3.56 5.15 -15.93
N ARG A 88 -3.42 5.99 -14.92
CA ARG A 88 -4.12 7.29 -14.85
C ARG A 88 -3.66 8.24 -15.96
N PHE A 89 -2.35 8.32 -16.20
CA PHE A 89 -1.78 9.28 -17.14
C PHE A 89 -1.63 8.73 -18.57
N ALA A 90 -1.75 7.42 -18.79
CA ALA A 90 -1.72 6.83 -20.13
C ALA A 90 -3.03 7.02 -20.91
N THR A 91 -4.12 7.44 -20.27
CA THR A 91 -5.45 7.60 -20.88
C THR A 91 -5.84 9.07 -21.13
N GLN A 92 -4.92 10.01 -20.90
CA GLN A 92 -5.10 11.45 -21.17
C GLN A 92 -4.45 11.79 -22.51
#